data_AF-A0A1Q2YYJ5-F1
#
_entry.id   AF-A0A1Q2YYJ5-F1
#
_cell.length_a   1.000
_cell.length_b   1.000
_cell.length_c   1.000
_cell.angle_alpha   90.00
_cell.angle_beta   90.00
_cell.angle_gamma   90.00
#
_symmetry.space_group_name_H-M   'P 1'
#
loop_
_entity.id
_entity.type
_entity.pdbx_description
1 polymer ?
#
loop_
_entity_poly.entity_id
_entity_poly.type
_entity_poly.pdbx_seq_one_letter_code
_entity_poly.pdbx_strand_id
1 'polypeptide(L)'
;MEAHAAMLEELRRPALGALVLGLAGWAEDPAVLGGVAVGKPLAKVAPGLLEGVARKVRRRGRKIRHRSMEELHSLRKALKRLRYGLEFLSGLCPEKALRRYLQGCKELQEDLGGLNDAVTAIAMAEKLVARRGTELAPAMAGLAQWAEARREAAVARLPEDWKAFRDLPLPPVD
;
A
#
# COMPACT_ATOMS: atom_id res chain seq x y z
N MET A 1 26.18 -0.27 -6.95
CA MET A 1 26.56 -1.32 -7.92
C MET A 1 26.29 -2.73 -7.40
N GLU A 2 26.59 -3.03 -6.13
CA GLU A 2 26.41 -4.36 -5.54
C GLU A 2 24.94 -4.85 -5.51
N ALA A 3 23.98 -4.03 -5.07
CA ALA A 3 22.56 -4.40 -5.09
C ALA A 3 22.00 -4.62 -6.52
N HIS A 4 22.50 -3.87 -7.50
CA HIS A 4 22.12 -4.04 -8.90
C HIS A 4 22.68 -5.36 -9.47
N ALA A 5 23.94 -5.69 -9.17
CA ALA A 5 24.54 -6.96 -9.56
C ALA A 5 23.84 -8.15 -8.91
N ALA A 6 23.55 -8.07 -7.59
CA ALA A 6 22.79 -9.11 -6.88
C ALA A 6 21.38 -9.29 -7.45
N MET A 7 20.70 -8.20 -7.82
CA MET A 7 19.39 -8.28 -8.48
C MET A 7 19.50 -8.97 -9.84
N LEU A 8 20.50 -8.63 -10.67
CA LEU A 8 20.72 -9.28 -11.96
C LEU A 8 21.04 -10.77 -11.81
N GLU A 9 21.79 -11.14 -10.79
CA GLU A 9 22.07 -12.53 -10.47
C GLU A 9 20.79 -13.28 -10.12
N GLU A 10 19.99 -12.75 -9.18
CA GLU A 10 18.69 -13.33 -8.81
C GLU A 10 17.73 -13.44 -9.99
N LEU A 11 17.65 -12.42 -10.85
CA LEU A 11 16.80 -12.43 -12.04
C LEU A 11 17.21 -13.51 -13.06
N ARG A 12 18.49 -13.90 -13.09
CA ARG A 12 19.00 -14.96 -13.96
C ARG A 12 18.84 -16.36 -13.36
N ARG A 13 18.44 -16.48 -12.09
CA ARG A 13 18.28 -17.79 -11.46
C ARG A 13 17.12 -18.55 -12.12
N PRO A 14 17.29 -19.84 -12.42
CA PRO A 14 16.22 -20.67 -12.98
C PRO A 14 14.94 -20.69 -12.14
N ALA A 15 15.07 -20.51 -10.82
CA ALA A 15 13.95 -20.47 -9.89
C ALA A 15 12.94 -19.36 -10.21
N LEU A 16 13.41 -18.17 -10.63
CA LEU A 16 12.50 -17.09 -11.00
C LEU A 16 11.77 -17.41 -12.31
N GLY A 17 12.49 -17.91 -13.32
CA GLY A 17 11.89 -18.34 -14.58
C GLY A 17 10.84 -19.44 -14.37
N ALA A 18 11.17 -20.44 -13.55
CA ALA A 18 10.26 -21.51 -13.17
C ALA A 18 9.02 -21.00 -12.42
N LEU A 19 9.18 -20.03 -11.52
CA LEU A 19 8.05 -19.40 -10.82
C LEU A 19 7.13 -18.66 -11.79
N VAL A 20 7.70 -17.86 -12.70
CA VAL A 20 6.92 -17.09 -13.68
C VAL A 20 6.17 -18.01 -14.63
N LEU A 21 6.87 -19.01 -15.20
CA LEU A 21 6.25 -19.99 -16.10
C LEU A 21 5.21 -20.85 -15.37
N GLY A 22 5.50 -21.26 -14.14
CA GLY A 22 4.56 -22.02 -13.31
C GLY A 22 3.31 -21.23 -12.98
N LEU A 23 3.44 -19.93 -12.65
CA LEU A 23 2.29 -19.06 -12.39
C LEU A 23 1.48 -18.79 -13.66
N ALA A 24 2.14 -18.60 -14.80
CA ALA A 24 1.46 -18.43 -16.09
C ALA A 24 0.67 -19.68 -16.48
N GLY A 25 1.31 -20.86 -16.41
CA GLY A 25 0.64 -22.14 -16.67
C GLY A 25 -0.53 -22.39 -15.71
N TRP A 26 -0.37 -22.06 -14.43
CA TRP A 26 -1.46 -22.14 -13.44
C TRP A 26 -2.63 -21.20 -13.78
N ALA A 27 -2.36 -19.99 -14.27
CA ALA A 27 -3.38 -19.00 -14.60
C ALA A 27 -4.15 -19.35 -15.89
N GLU A 28 -3.53 -20.09 -16.82
CA GLU A 28 -4.17 -20.55 -18.05
C GLU A 28 -4.92 -21.87 -17.88
N ASP A 29 -4.67 -22.62 -16.80
CA ASP A 29 -5.30 -23.93 -16.55
C ASP A 29 -6.80 -23.77 -16.18
N PRO A 30 -7.72 -24.22 -17.05
CA PRO A 30 -9.16 -24.14 -16.78
C PRO A 30 -9.60 -25.03 -15.61
N ALA A 31 -8.85 -26.09 -15.29
CA ALA A 31 -9.16 -26.98 -14.17
C ALA A 31 -8.87 -26.32 -12.81
N VAL A 32 -7.84 -25.47 -12.76
CA VAL A 32 -7.51 -24.63 -11.61
C VAL A 32 -8.55 -23.52 -11.42
N LEU A 33 -8.95 -22.89 -12.52
CA LEU A 33 -10.04 -21.92 -12.54
C LEU A 33 -11.42 -22.60 -12.38
N GLY A 34 -11.53 -23.91 -12.29
CA GLY A 34 -12.82 -24.63 -12.22
C GLY A 34 -13.44 -24.75 -10.82
N GLY A 35 -12.82 -24.21 -9.77
CA GLY A 35 -13.35 -24.31 -8.39
C GLY A 35 -14.67 -23.52 -8.21
N VAL A 36 -15.53 -23.96 -7.27
CA VAL A 36 -16.91 -23.48 -6.96
C VAL A 36 -17.12 -21.95 -6.98
N ALA A 37 -16.07 -21.14 -6.86
CA ALA A 37 -16.09 -19.67 -6.95
C ALA A 37 -16.14 -19.10 -8.39
N VAL A 38 -15.79 -19.89 -9.43
CA VAL A 38 -15.67 -19.39 -10.81
C VAL A 38 -16.98 -19.42 -11.60
N GLY A 39 -18.06 -19.94 -11.01
CA GLY A 39 -19.40 -19.94 -11.63
C GLY A 39 -20.21 -18.65 -11.40
N LYS A 40 -19.76 -17.70 -10.57
CA LYS A 40 -20.54 -16.49 -10.25
C LYS A 40 -20.00 -15.28 -11.01
N PRO A 41 -20.86 -14.44 -11.62
CA PRO A 41 -20.42 -13.21 -12.25
C PRO A 41 -19.64 -12.33 -11.26
N LEU A 42 -18.51 -11.76 -11.71
CA LEU A 42 -17.66 -10.91 -10.86
C LEU A 42 -18.45 -9.77 -10.23
N ALA A 43 -19.38 -9.15 -10.95
CA ALA A 43 -20.28 -8.11 -10.45
C ALA A 43 -21.12 -8.55 -9.23
N LYS A 44 -21.40 -9.85 -9.07
CA LYS A 44 -22.13 -10.38 -7.90
C LYS A 44 -21.24 -10.62 -6.68
N VAL A 45 -19.93 -10.80 -6.87
CA VAL A 45 -18.98 -11.12 -5.79
C VAL A 45 -18.18 -9.89 -5.35
N ALA A 46 -17.86 -9.02 -6.30
CA ALA A 46 -17.06 -7.81 -6.13
C ALA A 46 -17.57 -6.87 -5.02
N PRO A 47 -18.89 -6.58 -4.87
CA PRO A 47 -19.39 -5.73 -3.79
C PRO A 47 -18.96 -6.24 -2.41
N GLY A 48 -19.13 -7.54 -2.13
CA GLY A 48 -18.80 -8.13 -0.84
C GLY A 48 -17.30 -8.12 -0.54
N LEU A 49 -16.47 -8.35 -1.56
CA LEU A 49 -15.01 -8.26 -1.45
C LEU A 49 -14.56 -6.82 -1.15
N LEU A 50 -15.04 -5.85 -1.92
CA LEU A 50 -14.72 -4.44 -1.71
C LEU A 50 -15.19 -3.96 -0.33
N GLU A 51 -16.41 -4.31 0.07
CA GLU A 51 -16.93 -3.93 1.37
C GLU A 51 -16.10 -4.54 2.50
N GLY A 52 -15.67 -5.79 2.37
CA GLY A 52 -14.78 -6.45 3.32
C GLY A 52 -13.45 -5.72 3.49
N VAL A 53 -12.82 -5.31 2.38
CA VAL A 53 -11.56 -4.56 2.41
C VAL A 53 -11.78 -3.14 2.96
N ALA A 54 -12.84 -2.45 2.52
CA ALA A 54 -13.21 -1.11 2.99
C ALA A 54 -13.50 -1.10 4.50
N ARG A 55 -14.22 -2.10 5.01
CA ARG A 55 -14.48 -2.28 6.44
C ARG A 55 -13.17 -2.44 7.23
N LYS A 56 -12.18 -3.15 6.67
CA LYS A 56 -10.85 -3.31 7.28
C LYS A 56 -10.10 -1.97 7.37
N VAL A 57 -10.18 -1.15 6.33
CA VAL A 57 -9.63 0.22 6.32
C VAL A 57 -10.32 1.07 7.39
N ARG A 58 -11.66 1.17 7.35
CA ARG A 58 -12.47 1.90 8.34
C ARG A 58 -12.14 1.49 9.77
N ARG A 59 -12.03 0.18 10.03
CA ARG A 59 -11.68 -0.37 11.35
C ARG A 59 -10.31 0.09 11.83
N ARG A 60 -9.30 0.04 10.96
CA ARG A 60 -7.90 0.39 11.30
C ARG A 60 -7.70 1.89 11.48
N GLY A 61 -8.41 2.72 10.72
CA GLY A 61 -8.37 4.17 10.89
C GLY A 61 -9.26 4.70 12.02
N ARG A 62 -10.05 3.87 12.71
CA ARG A 62 -10.73 4.33 13.93
C ARG A 62 -9.73 4.84 14.95
N LYS A 63 -10.06 5.95 15.62
CA LYS A 63 -9.19 6.61 16.60
C LYS A 63 -7.80 6.93 16.03
N ILE A 64 -7.74 7.41 14.78
CA ILE A 64 -6.48 7.56 14.03
C ILE A 64 -5.40 8.38 14.77
N ARG A 65 -5.83 9.39 15.55
CA ARG A 65 -4.96 10.23 16.40
C ARG A 65 -4.17 9.46 17.46
N HIS A 66 -4.63 8.26 17.83
CA HIS A 66 -4.04 7.44 18.90
C HIS A 66 -3.38 6.17 18.37
N ARG A 67 -3.16 6.07 17.05
CA ARG A 67 -2.52 4.90 16.44
C ARG A 67 -1.01 5.00 16.50
N SER A 68 -0.38 3.89 16.82
CA SER A 68 1.06 3.71 16.68
C SER A 68 1.50 3.71 15.20
N MET A 69 2.79 3.94 14.94
CA MET A 69 3.34 3.90 13.58
C MET A 69 3.14 2.53 12.91
N GLU A 70 3.20 1.44 13.66
CA GLU A 70 2.93 0.10 13.15
C GLU A 70 1.46 -0.07 12.72
N GLU A 71 0.52 0.42 13.52
CA GLU A 71 -0.90 0.40 13.17
C GLU A 71 -1.22 1.27 11.95
N LEU A 72 -0.59 2.45 11.84
CA LEU A 72 -0.71 3.33 10.68
C LEU A 72 -0.10 2.67 9.43
N HIS A 73 1.02 1.97 9.55
CA HIS A 73 1.58 1.17 8.47
C HIS A 73 0.65 0.01 8.04
N SER A 74 -0.02 -0.64 9.00
CA SER A 74 -1.04 -1.66 8.73
C SER A 74 -2.28 -1.09 8.04
N LEU A 75 -2.69 0.13 8.41
CA LEU A 75 -3.73 0.90 7.73
C LEU A 75 -3.32 1.21 6.29
N ARG A 76 -2.09 1.69 6.07
CA ARG A 76 -1.55 1.97 4.72
C ARG A 76 -1.61 0.74 3.82
N LYS A 77 -1.17 -0.42 4.32
CA LYS A 77 -1.27 -1.70 3.59
C LYS A 77 -2.72 -2.04 3.23
N ALA A 78 -3.66 -1.80 4.15
CA ALA A 78 -5.09 -2.03 3.91
C ALA A 78 -5.65 -1.10 2.83
N LEU A 79 -5.32 0.19 2.91
CA LEU A 79 -5.75 1.22 1.98
C LEU A 79 -5.19 0.98 0.57
N LYS A 80 -3.94 0.52 0.48
CA LYS A 80 -3.32 0.11 -0.80
C LYS A 80 -4.08 -1.05 -1.45
N ARG A 81 -4.48 -2.06 -0.66
CA ARG A 81 -5.31 -3.17 -1.15
C ARG A 81 -6.69 -2.70 -1.61
N LEU A 82 -7.31 -1.76 -0.90
CA LEU A 82 -8.59 -1.18 -1.31
C LEU A 82 -8.45 -0.44 -2.65
N ARG A 83 -7.44 0.42 -2.78
CA ARG A 83 -7.15 1.15 -4.01
C ARG A 83 -6.95 0.19 -5.20
N TYR A 84 -6.13 -0.84 -5.03
CA TYR A 84 -5.89 -1.83 -6.08
C TYR A 84 -7.13 -2.65 -6.42
N GLY A 85 -7.95 -3.01 -5.44
CA GLY A 85 -9.24 -3.67 -5.69
C GLY A 85 -10.17 -2.80 -6.52
N LEU A 86 -10.23 -1.49 -6.23
CA LEU A 86 -11.05 -0.53 -6.98
C LEU A 86 -10.50 -0.26 -8.39
N GLU A 87 -9.19 -0.20 -8.57
CA GLU A 87 -8.55 -0.08 -9.88
C GLU A 87 -8.82 -1.32 -10.74
N PHE A 88 -8.72 -2.51 -10.14
CA PHE A 88 -9.03 -3.78 -10.82
C PHE A 88 -10.51 -3.87 -11.23
N LEU A 89 -11.42 -3.39 -10.38
CA LEU A 89 -12.86 -3.37 -10.62
C LEU A 89 -13.34 -2.08 -11.30
N SER A 90 -12.43 -1.30 -11.89
CA SER A 90 -12.76 0.01 -12.45
C SER A 90 -13.81 -0.06 -13.55
N GLY A 91 -13.80 -1.13 -14.37
CA GLY A 91 -14.79 -1.37 -15.41
C GLY A 91 -16.20 -1.72 -14.91
N LEU A 92 -16.36 -2.02 -13.62
CA LEU A 92 -17.66 -2.31 -12.98
C LEU A 92 -18.14 -1.17 -12.08
N CYS A 93 -17.40 -0.06 -11.99
CA CYS A 93 -17.72 1.06 -11.13
C CYS A 93 -18.07 2.30 -11.97
N PRO A 94 -19.07 3.11 -11.57
CA PRO A 94 -19.30 4.40 -12.20
C PRO A 94 -18.06 5.31 -12.09
N GLU A 95 -17.55 5.74 -13.24
CA GLU A 95 -16.24 6.40 -13.37
C GLU A 95 -16.09 7.64 -12.46
N LYS A 96 -17.14 8.46 -12.33
CA LYS A 96 -17.15 9.65 -11.46
C LYS A 96 -17.03 9.29 -9.97
N ALA A 97 -17.77 8.26 -9.52
CA ALA A 97 -17.73 7.80 -8.13
C ALA A 97 -16.37 7.17 -7.80
N LEU A 98 -15.86 6.34 -8.73
CA LEU A 98 -14.55 5.71 -8.62
C LEU A 98 -13.43 6.75 -8.50
N ARG A 99 -13.36 7.73 -9.42
CA ARG A 99 -12.34 8.78 -9.37
C ARG A 99 -12.32 9.54 -8.05
N ARG A 100 -13.49 9.95 -7.55
CA ARG A 100 -13.61 10.65 -6.27
C ARG A 100 -13.06 9.79 -5.12
N TYR A 101 -13.38 8.51 -5.11
CA TYR A 101 -12.92 7.60 -4.06
C TYR A 101 -11.41 7.32 -4.15
N LEU A 102 -10.88 7.12 -5.37
CA LEU A 102 -9.45 6.94 -5.60
C LEU A 102 -8.64 8.18 -5.22
N GLN A 103 -9.19 9.38 -5.44
CA GLN A 103 -8.56 10.63 -5.01
C GLN A 103 -8.46 10.70 -3.49
N GLY A 104 -9.53 10.39 -2.74
CA GLY A 104 -9.45 10.30 -1.28
C GLY A 104 -8.51 9.20 -0.79
N CYS A 105 -8.42 8.07 -1.52
CA CYS A 105 -7.42 7.03 -1.22
C CYS A 105 -6.00 7.57 -1.39
N LYS A 106 -5.76 8.38 -2.43
CA LYS A 106 -4.45 8.94 -2.75
C LYS A 106 -4.00 9.92 -1.67
N GLU A 107 -4.85 10.89 -1.29
CA GLU A 107 -4.56 11.89 -0.25
C GLU A 107 -4.16 11.21 1.07
N LEU A 108 -5.00 10.27 1.54
CA LEU A 108 -4.69 9.52 2.76
C LEU A 108 -3.45 8.61 2.61
N GLN A 109 -3.17 8.08 1.40
CA GLN A 109 -1.95 7.31 1.14
C GLN A 109 -0.68 8.18 1.14
N GLU A 110 -0.76 9.44 0.73
CA GLU A 110 0.38 10.36 0.73
C GLU A 110 0.84 10.66 2.16
N ASP A 111 -0.09 10.95 3.07
CA ASP A 111 0.21 11.16 4.48
C ASP A 111 0.77 9.89 5.15
N LEU A 112 0.07 8.75 4.98
CA LEU A 112 0.54 7.47 5.51
C LEU A 112 1.87 7.03 4.90
N GLY A 113 2.12 7.38 3.64
CA GLY A 113 3.37 7.17 2.94
C GLY A 113 4.49 8.00 3.55
N GLY A 114 4.27 9.31 3.74
CA GLY A 114 5.22 10.22 4.37
C GLY A 114 5.66 9.76 5.76
N LEU A 115 4.73 9.25 6.58
CA LEU A 115 5.05 8.67 7.90
C LEU A 115 5.95 7.44 7.80
N ASN A 116 5.65 6.54 6.87
CA ASN A 116 6.46 5.34 6.65
C ASN A 116 7.86 5.69 6.13
N ASP A 117 7.94 6.64 5.21
CA ASP A 117 9.18 7.05 4.58
C ASP A 117 10.09 7.75 5.59
N ALA A 118 9.52 8.57 6.48
CA ALA A 118 10.26 9.18 7.59
C ALA A 118 10.89 8.12 8.51
N VAL A 119 10.11 7.14 8.97
CA VAL A 119 10.61 6.03 9.81
C VAL A 119 11.69 5.23 9.08
N THR A 120 11.48 4.97 7.80
CA THR A 120 12.44 4.21 6.98
C THR A 120 13.74 4.99 6.78
N ALA A 121 13.66 6.30 6.51
CA ALA A 121 14.82 7.17 6.32
C ALA A 121 15.68 7.26 7.57
N ILE A 122 15.05 7.45 8.75
CA ILE A 122 15.76 7.48 10.04
C ILE A 122 16.47 6.14 10.29
N ALA A 123 15.76 5.02 10.15
CA ALA A 123 16.35 3.70 10.36
C ALA A 123 17.48 3.36 9.36
N MET A 124 17.38 3.84 8.11
CA MET A 124 18.44 3.67 7.12
C MET A 124 19.66 4.54 7.44
N ALA A 125 19.44 5.77 7.91
CA ALA A 125 20.50 6.68 8.31
C ALA A 125 21.33 6.10 9.46
N GLU A 126 20.67 5.59 10.51
CA GLU A 126 21.31 4.91 11.64
C GLU A 126 22.16 3.71 11.19
N LYS A 127 21.59 2.85 10.34
CA LYS A 127 22.31 1.68 9.78
C LYS A 127 23.51 2.09 8.95
N LEU A 128 23.45 3.22 8.24
CA LEU A 128 24.55 3.71 7.42
C LEU A 128 25.70 4.21 8.29
N VAL A 129 25.41 5.03 9.32
CA VAL A 129 26.42 5.49 10.29
C VAL A 129 27.11 4.29 10.96
N ALA A 130 26.34 3.30 11.40
CA ALA A 130 26.87 2.09 12.03
C ALA A 130 27.79 1.28 11.10
N ARG A 131 27.56 1.31 9.77
CA ARG A 131 28.33 0.52 8.78
C ARG A 131 29.50 1.26 8.14
N ARG A 132 29.47 2.59 8.10
CA ARG A 132 30.39 3.42 7.31
C ARG A 132 31.17 4.43 8.14
N GLY A 133 30.89 4.52 9.44
CA GLY A 133 31.61 5.40 10.36
C GLY A 133 30.92 6.74 10.59
N THR A 134 31.43 7.46 11.60
CA THR A 134 30.83 8.69 12.15
C THR A 134 31.04 9.93 11.28
N GLU A 135 31.87 9.86 10.23
CA GLU A 135 32.07 10.96 9.28
C GLU A 135 30.78 11.37 8.57
N LEU A 136 29.85 10.42 8.40
CA LEU A 136 28.53 10.67 7.81
C LEU A 136 27.51 11.24 8.83
N ALA A 137 27.85 11.29 10.12
CA ALA A 137 26.91 11.64 11.18
C ALA A 137 26.25 13.02 10.99
N PRO A 138 26.95 14.10 10.59
CA PRO A 138 26.31 15.40 10.36
C PRO A 138 25.27 15.37 9.23
N ALA A 139 25.59 14.71 8.12
CA ALA A 139 24.67 14.57 6.99
C ALA A 139 23.44 13.71 7.36
N MET A 140 23.65 12.64 8.14
CA MET A 140 22.58 11.77 8.62
C MET A 140 21.69 12.45 9.66
N ALA A 141 22.25 13.33 10.49
CA ALA A 141 21.48 14.19 11.39
C ALA A 141 20.55 15.14 10.61
N GLY A 142 21.04 15.75 9.53
CA GLY A 142 20.22 16.57 8.63
C GLY A 142 19.07 15.78 7.99
N LEU A 143 19.33 14.56 7.52
CA LEU A 143 18.30 13.67 6.98
C LEU A 143 17.25 13.29 8.04
N ALA A 144 17.69 12.98 9.26
CA ALA A 144 16.80 12.65 10.37
C ALA A 144 15.90 13.84 10.75
N GLN A 145 16.45 15.06 10.79
CA GLN A 145 15.66 16.27 11.04
C GLN A 145 14.62 16.52 9.95
N TRP A 146 15.00 16.38 8.67
CA TRP A 146 14.05 16.47 7.56
C TRP A 146 12.94 15.42 7.65
N ALA A 147 13.31 14.17 7.97
CA ALA A 147 12.36 13.06 8.11
C ALA A 147 11.37 13.33 9.26
N GLU A 148 11.85 13.88 10.37
CA GLU A 148 11.03 14.23 11.52
C GLU A 148 10.05 15.37 11.19
N ALA A 149 10.52 16.44 10.55
CA ALA A 149 9.64 17.53 10.10
C ALA A 149 8.55 17.03 9.14
N ARG A 150 8.90 16.10 8.23
CA ARG A 150 7.93 15.45 7.33
C ARG A 150 6.94 14.58 8.10
N ARG A 151 7.39 13.87 9.15
CA ARG A 151 6.54 13.07 10.03
C ARG A 151 5.51 13.95 10.74
N GLU A 152 5.96 15.04 11.35
CA GLU A 152 5.08 15.98 12.06
C GLU A 152 4.02 16.57 11.14
N ALA A 153 4.41 17.02 9.95
CA ALA A 153 3.48 17.57 8.96
C ALA A 153 2.42 16.54 8.53
N ALA A 154 2.80 15.27 8.34
CA ALA A 154 1.87 14.20 8.00
C ALA A 154 0.94 13.85 9.19
N VAL A 155 1.46 13.78 10.43
CA VAL A 155 0.63 13.55 11.62
C VAL A 155 -0.42 14.65 11.80
N ALA A 156 -0.06 15.91 11.50
CA ALA A 156 -0.96 17.04 11.65
C ALA A 156 -2.16 16.99 10.71
N ARG A 157 -1.97 16.57 9.45
CA ARG A 157 -3.05 16.47 8.44
C ARG A 157 -3.89 15.20 8.57
N LEU A 158 -3.26 14.11 9.02
CA LEU A 158 -3.86 12.77 9.06
C LEU A 158 -5.30 12.69 9.62
N PRO A 159 -5.68 13.41 10.69
CA PRO A 159 -7.06 13.35 11.21
C PRO A 159 -8.11 13.92 10.25
N GLU A 160 -7.81 15.02 9.58
CA GLU A 160 -8.74 15.66 8.64
C GLU A 160 -8.81 14.86 7.34
N ASP A 161 -7.68 14.43 6.81
CA ASP A 161 -7.62 13.58 5.61
C ASP A 161 -8.32 12.23 5.85
N TRP A 162 -8.18 11.66 7.05
CA TRP A 162 -8.93 10.49 7.45
C TRP A 162 -10.43 10.73 7.50
N LYS A 163 -10.86 11.86 8.07
CA LYS A 163 -12.27 12.22 8.16
C LYS A 163 -12.86 12.42 6.75
N ALA A 164 -12.18 13.16 5.89
CA ALA A 164 -12.54 13.37 4.50
C ALA A 164 -12.69 12.04 3.75
N PHE A 165 -11.71 11.13 3.86
CA PHE A 165 -11.78 9.80 3.26
C PHE A 165 -12.91 8.93 3.84
N ARG A 166 -13.05 8.90 5.18
CA ARG A 166 -14.04 8.07 5.88
C ARG A 166 -15.47 8.37 5.43
N ASP A 167 -15.74 9.65 5.16
CA ASP A 167 -17.05 10.16 4.79
C ASP A 167 -17.36 9.97 3.29
N LEU A 168 -16.40 9.47 2.50
CA LEU A 168 -16.65 9.10 1.10
C LEU A 168 -17.51 7.83 1.02
N PRO A 169 -18.58 7.85 0.20
CA PRO A 169 -19.35 6.65 -0.11
C PRO A 169 -18.48 5.69 -0.95
N LEU A 170 -18.51 4.41 -0.62
CA LEU A 170 -17.85 3.40 -1.45
C LEU A 170 -18.53 3.39 -2.84
N PRO A 171 -17.78 3.36 -3.96
CA PRO A 171 -18.38 3.29 -5.28
C PRO A 171 -19.26 2.04 -5.40
N PRO A 172 -20.46 2.14 -5.97
CA PRO A 172 -21.26 0.97 -6.28
C PRO A 172 -20.56 0.15 -7.38
N VAL A 173 -20.86 -1.15 -7.41
CA VAL A 173 -20.42 -2.06 -8.46
C VAL A 173 -21.68 -2.52 -9.18
N ASP A 174 -21.72 -2.30 -10.50
CA ASP A 174 -22.86 -2.61 -11.38
C ASP A 174 -22.58 -3.86 -12.23
#